data_AF-A0A498DKQ5-F1
#
_entry.id   AF-A0A498DKQ5-F1
#
_cell.length_a   1.000
_cell.length_b   1.000
_cell.length_c   1.000
_cell.angle_alpha   90.00
_cell.angle_beta   90.00
_cell.angle_gamma   90.00
#
_symmetry.space_group_name_H-M   'P 1'
#
loop_
_entity.id
_entity.type
_entity.pdbx_description
1 polymer ?
#
loop_
_entity_poly.entity_id
_entity_poly.type
_entity_poly.pdbx_seq_one_letter_code
_entity_poly.pdbx_strand_id
1 'polypeptide(L)' 'MTAKTLLIIGKEDSSDNPRVANYFRKHSDARITGIPGADHMANLTHPEKLYHDIIAFMEE' A
#
# COMPACT_ATOMS: atom_id res chain seq x y z
N MET A 1 5.94 -22.19 0.20
CA MET A 1 5.64 -21.07 1.12
C MET A 1 5.30 -19.86 0.27
N THR A 2 4.14 -19.26 0.48
CA THR A 2 3.77 -17.98 -0.16
C THR A 2 4.19 -16.86 0.79
N ALA A 3 4.94 -15.87 0.29
CA ALA A 3 5.36 -14.74 1.12
C ALA A 3 4.14 -13.85 1.46
N LYS A 4 3.97 -13.50 2.75
CA LYS A 4 3.02 -12.45 3.13
C LYS A 4 3.43 -11.17 2.39
N THR A 5 2.47 -10.51 1.74
CA THR A 5 2.72 -9.29 0.94
C THR A 5 1.78 -8.16 1.35
N LEU A 6 2.34 -6.95 1.51
CA LEU A 6 1.61 -5.70 1.70
C LEU A 6 1.89 -4.78 0.50
N LEU A 7 0.84 -4.33 -0.18
CA LEU A 7 0.87 -3.31 -1.21
C LEU A 7 0.34 -1.99 -0.65
N ILE A 8 1.20 -0.97 -0.60
CA ILE A 8 0.84 0.39 -0.18
C ILE A 8 0.81 1.29 -1.42
N ILE A 9 -0.27 2.04 -1.62
CA ILE A 9 -0.39 3.02 -2.71
C ILE A 9 -0.67 4.43 -2.19
N GLY A 10 -0.12 5.44 -2.86
CA GLY A 10 -0.59 6.82 -2.73
C GLY A 10 -1.89 7.02 -3.50
N LYS A 11 -2.89 7.68 -2.90
CA LYS A 11 -4.19 7.91 -3.55
C LYS A 11 -4.19 9.10 -4.52
N GLU A 12 -3.19 9.97 -4.42
CA GLU A 12 -3.04 11.21 -5.21
C GLU A 12 -1.81 11.16 -6.13
N ASP A 13 -1.19 9.98 -6.26
CA ASP A 13 -0.03 9.73 -7.13
C ASP A 13 -0.44 9.57 -8.62
N SER A 14 -0.51 8.33 -9.12
CA SER A 14 -0.97 8.01 -10.46
C SER A 14 -2.35 7.38 -10.42
N SER A 15 -3.19 7.73 -11.40
CA SER A 15 -4.49 7.06 -11.63
C SER A 15 -4.38 5.55 -11.91
N ASP A 16 -3.17 5.07 -12.22
CA ASP A 16 -2.91 3.65 -12.40
C ASP A 16 -2.76 2.90 -11.06
N ASN A 17 -2.38 3.56 -9.96
CA ASN A 17 -2.23 2.91 -8.66
C ASN A 17 -3.53 2.23 -8.18
N PRO A 18 -4.72 2.87 -8.26
CA PRO A 18 -5.99 2.19 -8.01
C PRO A 18 -6.26 0.99 -8.93
N ARG A 19 -5.82 1.05 -10.20
CA ARG A 19 -6.00 -0.06 -11.15
C ARG A 19 -5.13 -1.26 -10.77
N VAL A 20 -3.87 -1.02 -10.41
CA VAL A 20 -2.95 -2.05 -9.90
C VAL A 20 -3.48 -2.65 -8.60
N ALA A 21 -3.90 -1.82 -7.64
CA ALA A 21 -4.50 -2.30 -6.40
C ALA A 21 -5.73 -3.19 -6.65
N ASN A 22 -6.61 -2.82 -7.59
CA ASN A 22 -7.76 -3.64 -7.94
C ASN A 22 -7.37 -4.98 -8.60
N TYR A 23 -6.30 -4.99 -9.40
CA TYR A 23 -5.75 -6.21 -9.97
C TYR A 23 -5.24 -7.15 -8.86
N PHE A 24 -4.43 -6.64 -7.93
CA PHE A 24 -3.91 -7.43 -6.80
C PHE A 24 -5.04 -7.97 -5.92
N ARG A 25 -6.09 -7.18 -5.66
CA ARG A 25 -7.25 -7.62 -4.86
C ARG A 25 -7.96 -8.84 -5.47
N LYS A 26 -7.91 -8.99 -6.81
CA LYS A 26 -8.59 -10.07 -7.53
C LYS A 26 -7.71 -11.31 -7.73
N HIS A 27 -6.38 -11.15 -7.71
CA HIS A 27 -5.44 -12.19 -8.17
C HIS A 27 -4.37 -12.54 -7.14
N SER A 28 -4.41 -11.97 -5.94
CA SER A 28 -3.44 -12.24 -4.87
C SER A 28 -4.08 -12.13 -3.50
N ASP A 29 -3.47 -12.79 -2.51
CA ASP A 29 -3.81 -12.65 -1.09
C ASP A 29 -3.05 -11.47 -0.44
N ALA A 30 -2.53 -10.53 -1.24
CA ALA A 30 -1.81 -9.38 -0.71
C ALA A 30 -2.77 -8.46 0.05
N ARG A 31 -2.32 -7.97 1.22
CA ARG A 31 -3.00 -6.87 1.91
C ARG A 31 -2.76 -5.60 1.11
N ILE A 32 -3.81 -4.79 0.94
CA ILE A 32 -3.73 -3.56 0.14
C ILE A 32 -4.21 -2.40 1.00
N THR A 33 -3.37 -1.38 1.13
CA THR A 33 -3.68 -0.13 1.84
C THR A 33 -3.38 1.07 0.95
N GLY A 34 -4.09 2.17 1.17
CA GLY A 34 -3.92 3.39 0.41
C GLY A 34 -3.85 4.60 1.33
N ILE A 35 -2.79 5.39 1.22
CA ILE A 35 -2.53 6.56 2.05
C ILE A 35 -3.20 7.79 1.40
N PRO A 36 -4.21 8.41 2.04
CA PRO A 36 -4.79 9.66 1.55
C PRO A 36 -3.80 10.82 1.66
N GLY A 37 -3.80 11.70 0.67
CA GLY A 37 -2.86 12.81 0.52
C GLY A 37 -1.48 12.41 -0.04
N ALA A 38 -1.23 11.12 -0.27
CA ALA A 38 0.09 10.65 -0.69
C ALA A 38 0.20 10.51 -2.20
N ASP A 39 1.30 11.05 -2.73
CA ASP A 39 1.78 10.87 -4.09
C ASP A 39 2.95 9.87 -4.14
N HIS A 40 3.73 9.86 -5.23
CA HIS A 40 4.95 9.05 -5.39
C HIS A 40 6.02 9.30 -4.31
N MET A 41 5.93 10.38 -3.53
CA MET A 41 6.86 10.71 -2.44
C MET A 41 6.31 10.32 -1.06
N ALA A 42 5.39 9.35 -0.98
CA ALA A 42 4.79 8.90 0.28
C ALA A 42 5.83 8.55 1.37
N ASN A 43 7.00 8.05 0.98
CA ASN A 43 8.13 7.77 1.88
C ASN A 43 8.69 9.01 2.58
N LEU A 44 8.55 10.19 1.98
CA LEU A 44 9.00 11.46 2.53
C LEU A 44 7.86 12.24 3.19
N THR A 45 6.66 12.22 2.60
CA THR A 45 5.54 13.07 3.03
C THR A 45 4.62 12.40 4.04
N HIS A 46 4.57 11.06 4.07
CA HIS A 46 3.71 10.29 4.97
C HIS A 46 4.47 9.17 5.73
N PRO A 47 5.68 9.41 6.26
CA PRO A 47 6.50 8.38 6.87
C PRO A 47 5.83 7.72 8.09
N GLU A 48 5.07 8.47 8.90
CA GLU A 48 4.35 7.90 10.05
C GLU A 48 3.25 6.93 9.61
N LYS A 49 2.51 7.25 8.55
CA LYS A 49 1.47 6.35 8.01
C LYS A 49 2.10 5.07 7.44
N LEU A 50 3.19 5.19 6.71
CA LEU A 50 3.94 4.04 6.22
C LEU A 50 4.45 3.17 7.36
N TYR A 51 5.06 3.78 8.39
CA TYR A 51 5.54 3.08 9.56
C TYR A 51 4.42 2.27 10.23
N HIS A 52 3.27 2.90 10.48
CA HIS A 52 2.14 2.21 11.10
C HIS A 52 1.58 1.07 10.26
N ASP A 53 1.42 1.27 8.95
CA ASP A 53 0.92 0.22 8.05
C ASP A 53 1.90 -0.97 7.98
N ILE A 54 3.21 -0.73 8.00
CA ILE A 54 4.24 -1.78 8.00
C ILE A 54 4.24 -2.54 9.32
N ILE A 55 4.26 -1.84 10.47
CA ILE A 55 4.27 -2.49 11.79
C ILE A 55 3.00 -3.33 11.99
N ALA A 56 1.82 -2.77 11.67
CA ALA A 56 0.56 -3.50 11.78
C ALA A 56 0.53 -4.76 10.91
N PHE A 57 1.19 -4.74 9.74
CA PHE A 57 1.30 -5.92 8.88
C PHE A 57 2.32 -6.95 9.38
N MET A 58 3.38 -6.51 10.06
CA MET A 58 4.39 -7.41 10.64
C MET A 58 3.91 -8.11 11.92
N GLU A 59 3.01 -7.49 12.68
CA GLU A 59 2.46 -8.03 13.92
C GLU A 59 1.28 -8.99 13.72
N GLU A 60 0.78 -9.14 12.48
CA GLU A 60 -0.20 -10.16 12.05
C GLU A 60 0.46 -11.51 11.70
#